data_AF-A0A4U9DA85-F1
#
_entry.id   AF-A0A4U9DA85-F1
#
_cell.length_a   1.000
_cell.length_b   1.000
_cell.length_c   1.000
_cell.angle_alpha   90.00
_cell.angle_beta   90.00
_cell.angle_gamma   90.00
#
_symmetry.space_group_name_H-M   'P 1'
#
loop_
_entity.id
_entity.type
_entity.pdbx_description
1 polymer ?
#
loop_
_entity_poly.entity_id
_entity_poly.type
_entity_poly.pdbx_seq_one_letter_code
_entity_poly.pdbx_strand_id
1 'polypeptide(L)' 'MVSASTLAGDPITARLTAAPGNGASIGGLKVMTDNGWFAARPSGTEDAYKIYCESFLGEEHRKQIEKEAVEIVSEVLKNA' A
#
# COMPACT_ATOMS: atom_id res chain seq x y z
N MET A 1 10.55 -7.27 -0.18
CA MET A 1 10.66 -5.82 0.14
C MET A 1 10.03 -5.03 -0.98
N VAL A 2 9.40 -3.88 -0.72
CA VAL A 2 8.84 -3.01 -1.78
C VAL A 2 10.00 -2.32 -2.50
N SER A 3 10.15 -2.56 -3.80
CA SER A 3 11.20 -2.00 -4.68
C SER A 3 10.80 -0.65 -5.30
N ALA A 4 9.51 -0.47 -5.62
CA ALA A 4 8.96 0.72 -6.27
C ALA A 4 9.40 2.01 -5.57
N SER A 5 9.83 3.04 -6.31
CA SER A 5 10.20 4.34 -5.75
C SER A 5 9.04 5.35 -5.75
N THR A 6 7.99 5.08 -6.51
CA THR A 6 6.83 5.96 -6.71
C THR A 6 5.52 5.20 -6.50
N LEU A 7 4.45 5.95 -6.25
CA LEU A 7 3.06 5.48 -6.23
C LEU A 7 2.18 6.56 -6.88
N ALA A 8 1.48 6.19 -7.96
CA ALA A 8 0.61 7.08 -8.74
C ALA A 8 1.31 8.36 -9.25
N GLY A 9 2.61 8.27 -9.54
CA GLY A 9 3.44 9.38 -10.02
C GLY A 9 4.14 10.17 -8.92
N ASP A 10 3.79 9.96 -7.64
CA ASP A 10 4.41 10.65 -6.51
C ASP A 10 5.52 9.81 -5.85
N PRO A 11 6.57 10.43 -5.29
CA PRO A 11 7.61 9.71 -4.57
C PRO A 11 7.07 9.05 -3.29
N ILE A 12 7.48 7.81 -3.03
CA ILE A 12 7.12 7.10 -1.80
C ILE A 12 7.89 7.71 -0.63
N THR A 13 7.15 8.24 0.35
CA THR A 13 7.68 8.86 1.56
C THR A 13 7.79 7.88 2.73
N ALA A 14 6.99 6.81 2.75
CA ALA A 14 7.06 5.78 3.79
C ALA A 14 6.64 4.38 3.31
N ARG A 15 7.28 3.36 3.88
CA ARG A 15 6.95 1.93 3.74
C ARG A 15 6.88 1.32 5.14
N LEU A 16 5.70 0.97 5.60
CA LEU A 16 5.46 0.60 6.99
C LEU A 16 4.93 -0.82 7.09
N THR A 17 5.54 -1.62 7.96
CA THR A 17 5.06 -2.93 8.42
C THR A 17 4.75 -2.94 9.93
N ALA A 18 5.04 -1.83 10.61
CA ALA A 18 4.68 -1.55 11.98
C ALA A 18 4.07 -0.14 12.10
N ALA A 19 3.19 0.05 13.08
CA ALA A 19 2.50 1.31 13.29
C ALA A 19 3.45 2.34 13.94
N PRO A 20 3.55 3.56 13.40
CA PRO A 20 4.52 4.54 13.89
C PRO A 20 4.21 5.06 15.30
N GLY A 21 2.94 5.01 15.73
CA GLY A 21 2.54 5.51 17.05
C GLY A 21 2.93 4.62 18.24
N ASN A 22 3.03 3.30 18.04
CA ASN A 22 3.27 2.35 19.14
C ASN A 22 4.24 1.21 18.79
N GLY A 23 4.78 1.17 17.57
CA GLY A 23 5.69 0.13 17.10
C GLY A 23 5.07 -1.26 16.89
N ALA A 24 3.77 -1.43 17.11
CA ALA A 24 3.11 -2.73 16.92
C ALA A 24 3.07 -3.10 15.43
N SER A 25 3.25 -4.39 15.11
CA SER A 25 3.07 -4.87 13.74
C SER A 25 1.65 -4.58 13.25
N ILE A 26 1.52 -4.09 12.01
CA ILE A 26 0.20 -3.86 11.40
C ILE A 26 -0.36 -5.13 10.73
N GLY A 27 0.40 -6.23 10.70
CA GLY A 27 0.00 -7.46 10.03
C GLY A 27 -0.29 -7.23 8.54
N GLY A 28 0.63 -6.53 7.86
CA GLY A 28 0.49 -6.13 6.47
C GLY A 28 1.50 -5.07 6.06
N LEU A 29 1.17 -4.32 5.02
CA LEU A 29 1.99 -3.27 4.43
C LEU A 29 1.19 -1.98 4.30
N LYS A 30 1.81 -0.83 4.57
CA LYS A 30 1.31 0.49 4.19
C LYS A 30 2.39 1.24 3.40
N VAL A 31 2.00 1.85 2.28
CA VAL A 31 2.85 2.70 1.45
C VAL A 31 2.21 4.08 1.34
N MET A 32 3.01 5.13 1.48
CA MET A 32 2.52 6.51 1.53
C MET A 32 3.31 7.41 0.59
N THR A 33 2.62 8.41 0.06
CA THR A 33 3.15 9.62 -0.59
C THR A 33 2.54 10.83 0.11
N ASP A 34 2.88 12.04 -0.34
CA ASP A 34 2.26 13.27 0.19
C ASP A 34 0.78 13.41 -0.22
N ASN A 35 0.38 12.83 -1.35
CA ASN A 35 -0.95 12.99 -1.93
C ASN A 35 -1.87 11.78 -1.76
N GLY A 36 -1.37 10.66 -1.23
CA GLY A 36 -2.17 9.46 -1.10
C GLY A 36 -1.42 8.29 -0.46
N TRP A 37 -2.14 7.21 -0.23
CA TRP A 37 -1.59 6.01 0.39
C TRP A 37 -2.41 4.78 0.04
N PHE A 38 -1.79 3.61 0.18
CA PHE A 38 -2.53 2.35 0.28
C PHE A 38 -2.00 1.50 1.44
N ALA A 39 -2.87 0.63 1.96
CA ALA A 39 -2.52 -0.40 2.92
C ALA A 39 -3.11 -1.75 2.49
N ALA A 40 -2.31 -2.80 2.56
CA ALA A 40 -2.69 -4.17 2.22
C ALA A 40 -2.54 -5.10 3.43
N ARG A 41 -3.57 -5.90 3.70
CA ARG A 41 -3.58 -6.91 4.78
C ARG A 41 -4.25 -8.19 4.31
N PRO A 42 -3.78 -9.38 4.71
CA PRO A 42 -4.48 -10.63 4.40
C PRO A 42 -5.90 -10.61 4.97
N SER A 43 -6.86 -11.13 4.22
CA SER A 43 -8.21 -11.34 4.72
C SER A 43 -8.20 -12.46 5.77
N GLY A 44 -9.05 -12.32 6.79
CA GLY A 44 -9.17 -13.33 7.84
C GLY A 44 -10.18 -14.44 7.51
N THR A 45 -10.93 -14.28 6.42
CA THR A 45 -12.09 -15.13 6.10
C THR A 45 -12.09 -15.66 4.68
N GLU A 46 -11.29 -15.08 3.78
CA GLU A 46 -11.26 -15.40 2.36
C GLU A 46 -9.80 -15.58 1.92
N ASP A 47 -9.57 -16.37 0.87
CA ASP A 47 -8.25 -16.49 0.25
C ASP A 47 -7.94 -15.27 -0.63
N ALA A 48 -7.82 -14.13 0.03
CA ALA A 48 -7.63 -12.81 -0.58
C ALA A 48 -6.89 -11.88 0.39
N TYR A 49 -6.44 -10.74 -0.12
CA TYR A 49 -5.99 -9.63 0.71
C TYR A 49 -6.87 -8.40 0.46
N LYS A 50 -7.01 -7.55 1.48
CA LYS A 50 -7.79 -6.32 1.42
C LYS A 50 -6.86 -5.14 1.17
N ILE A 51 -7.21 -4.31 0.19
CA ILE A 51 -6.58 -3.01 -0.05
C ILE A 51 -7.51 -1.91 0.50
N TYR A 52 -6.91 -1.03 1.29
CA TYR A 52 -7.47 0.27 1.66
C TYR A 52 -6.63 1.33 0.97
N CYS A 53 -7.24 2.33 0.36
CA CYS A 53 -6.49 3.43 -0.26
C CYS A 53 -7.27 4.74 -0.17
N GLU A 54 -6.52 5.82 -0.28
CA GLU A 54 -7.05 7.18 -0.25
C GLU A 54 -6.16 8.10 -1.09
N SER A 55 -6.76 9.13 -1.65
CA SER A 55 -6.11 10.15 -2.47
C SER A 55 -6.67 11.53 -2.12
N PHE A 56 -5.78 12.49 -1.92
CA PHE A 56 -6.12 13.91 -1.77
C PHE A 56 -6.34 14.62 -3.11
N LEU A 57 -5.96 13.98 -4.23
CA LEU A 57 -6.08 14.54 -5.59
C LEU A 57 -7.36 14.10 -6.32
N GLY A 58 -8.23 13.32 -5.66
CA GLY A 58 -9.51 12.88 -6.19
C GLY A 58 -9.51 11.45 -6.76
N GLU A 59 -10.62 11.10 -7.41
CA GLU A 59 -10.97 9.71 -7.76
C GLU A 59 -10.03 9.08 -8.80
N GLU A 60 -9.67 9.80 -9.86
CA GLU A 60 -8.81 9.24 -10.90
C GLU A 60 -7.41 8.91 -10.37
N HIS A 61 -6.87 9.79 -9.52
CA HIS A 61 -5.62 9.50 -8.80
C HIS A 61 -5.79 8.32 -7.82
N ARG A 62 -6.92 8.22 -7.11
CA ARG A 62 -7.22 7.06 -6.25
C ARG A 62 -7.25 5.76 -7.04
N LYS A 63 -7.88 5.72 -8.22
CA LYS A 63 -7.90 4.54 -9.10
C LYS A 63 -6.50 4.15 -9.57
N GLN A 64 -5.64 5.13 -9.82
CA GLN A 64 -4.24 4.85 -10.13
C GLN A 64 -3.52 4.22 -8.93
N ILE A 65 -3.75 4.72 -7.71
CA ILE A 65 -3.26 4.09 -6.47
C ILE A 65 -3.79 2.66 -6.33
N GLU A 66 -5.08 2.42 -6.57
CA GLU A 66 -5.68 1.07 -6.52
C GLU A 66 -4.97 0.10 -7.46
N LYS A 67 -4.72 0.53 -8.71
CA LYS A 67 -4.00 -0.27 -9.71
C LYS A 67 -2.58 -0.60 -9.28
N GLU A 68 -1.80 0.42 -8.91
CA GLU A 68 -0.39 0.23 -8.54
C GLU A 68 -0.23 -0.52 -7.21
N ALA A 69 -1.19 -0.41 -6.28
CA ALA A 69 -1.21 -1.19 -5.05
C ALA A 69 -1.24 -2.70 -5.33
N VAL A 70 -2.09 -3.15 -6.27
CA VAL A 70 -2.15 -4.55 -6.69
C VAL A 70 -0.83 -5.01 -7.30
N GLU A 71 -0.22 -4.17 -8.15
CA GLU A 71 1.07 -4.46 -8.79
C GLU A 71 2.19 -4.63 -7.75
N ILE A 72 2.31 -3.67 -6.82
CA ILE A 72 3.30 -3.69 -5.74
C ILE A 72 3.12 -4.89 -4.83
N VAL A 73 1.89 -5.17 -4.37
CA VAL A 73 1.61 -6.32 -3.49
C VAL A 73 1.95 -7.63 -4.21
N SER A 74 1.58 -7.76 -5.48
CA SER A 74 1.88 -8.95 -6.27
C SER A 74 3.39 -9.17 -6.44
N GLU A 75 4.17 -8.12 -6.66
CA GLU A 75 5.64 -8.21 -6.75
C GLU A 75 6.26 -8.66 -5.43
N VAL A 76 5.82 -8.10 -4.31
CA VAL A 76 6.35 -8.45 -2.98
C VAL A 76 6.05 -9.90 -2.63
N LEU A 77 4.85 -10.40 -2.97
CA LEU A 77 4.45 -11.78 -2.68
C LEU A 77 5.08 -12.81 -3.61
N LYS A 78 5.35 -12.47 -4.87
CA LYS A 78 6.06 -13.37 -5.81
C LYS A 78 7.50 -13.64 -5.42
N ASN A 79 8.13 -12.68 -4.75
CA ASN A 79 9.52 -12.75 -4.31
C ASN A 79 9.66 -13.20 -2.85
N ALA A 80 8.62 -13.81 -2.28
CA ALA A 80 8.57 -14.31 -0.90
C ALA A 80 8.98 -15.79 -0.82
#